data_AF-A0AAJ4T784-F1
#
_entry.id   AF-A0AAJ4T784-F1
#
_cell.length_a   1.000
_cell.length_b   1.000
_cell.length_c   1.000
_cell.angle_alpha   90.00
_cell.angle_beta   90.00
_cell.angle_gamma   90.00
#
_symmetry.space_group_name_H-M   'P 1'
#
loop_
_entity.id
_entity.type
_entity.pdbx_description
1 polymer ?
#
loop_
_entity_poly.entity_id
_entity_poly.type
_entity_poly.pdbx_seq_one_letter_code
_entity_poly.pdbx_strand_id
1 'polypeptide(L)'
;MTLSEIERQHGFTYPSLYRQLESDGMLAVGEYGPDWYKLVYPTLTDRPTLLLHADDFELLNIQAVAAEVESLLDADDCRQIDPAFQFIPFAQTGAGDHYCFFASGQQDGEMPIVLLWHDQDEAQYLAKNLQDFIFHMLLNSMADQDTYNDVGDEEFKDQLAKTLGTHARYLTARQAEVLQTLLARDIIDYEVELPKGRTETHRGLLSNIELASLRAELIPYEKFDSCFAYSGAD
;
A
#
# COMPACT_ATOMS: atom_id res chain seq x y z
N MET A 1 4.53 -1.10 22.98
CA MET A 1 5.11 -1.12 21.64
C MET A 1 4.71 0.16 20.93
N THR A 2 5.70 0.91 20.45
CA THR A 2 5.57 2.17 19.73
C THR A 2 6.54 2.14 18.55
N LEU A 3 6.35 2.98 17.55
CA LEU A 3 7.27 3.02 16.40
C LEU A 3 8.73 3.30 16.84
N SER A 4 8.94 4.15 17.85
CA SER A 4 10.28 4.42 18.40
C SER A 4 10.91 3.22 19.11
N GLU A 5 10.11 2.34 19.71
CA GLU A 5 10.60 1.11 20.31
C GLU A 5 11.09 0.14 19.23
N ILE A 6 10.33 -0.01 18.14
CA ILE A 6 10.67 -0.85 16.99
C ILE A 6 11.96 -0.34 16.31
N GLU A 7 12.04 0.96 16.01
CA GLU A 7 13.26 1.58 15.46
C GLU A 7 14.51 1.28 16.29
N ARG A 8 14.41 1.45 17.62
CA ARG A 8 15.53 1.20 18.54
C ARG A 8 15.90 -0.28 18.60
N GLN A 9 14.91 -1.16 18.57
CA GLN A 9 15.10 -2.61 18.66
C GLN A 9 15.78 -3.17 17.40
N HIS A 10 15.42 -2.66 16.23
CA HIS A 10 15.90 -3.18 14.95
C HIS A 10 16.93 -2.28 14.24
N GLY A 11 17.29 -1.13 14.83
CA GLY A 11 18.39 -0.29 14.34
C GLY A 11 18.11 0.46 13.04
N PHE A 12 16.86 0.87 12.80
CA PHE A 12 16.47 1.70 11.64
C PHE A 12 15.68 2.93 12.08
N THR A 13 15.28 3.79 11.14
CA THR A 13 14.40 4.93 11.40
C THR A 13 13.30 4.96 10.35
N TYR A 14 12.04 5.04 10.78
CA TYR A 14 10.91 5.17 9.86
C TYR A 14 10.99 6.50 9.10
N PRO A 15 10.48 6.55 7.86
CA PRO A 15 10.31 7.81 7.15
C PRO A 15 9.52 8.83 7.97
N SER A 16 9.91 10.10 7.90
CA SER A 16 9.22 11.19 8.61
C SER A 16 7.72 11.24 8.31
N LEU A 17 7.33 10.91 7.07
CA LEU A 17 5.94 10.83 6.67
C LEU A 17 5.17 9.74 7.45
N TYR A 18 5.78 8.60 7.75
CA TYR A 18 5.13 7.54 8.54
C TYR A 18 4.92 7.99 10.00
N ARG A 19 5.86 8.75 10.55
CA ARG A 19 5.70 9.41 11.86
C ARG A 19 4.59 10.47 11.86
N GLN A 20 4.44 11.19 10.76
CA GLN A 20 3.33 12.12 10.60
C GLN A 20 1.98 11.38 10.54
N LEU A 21 1.92 10.24 9.86
CA LEU A 21 0.72 9.38 9.84
C LEU A 21 0.37 8.87 11.24
N GLU A 22 1.38 8.48 12.05
CA GLU A 22 1.20 8.13 13.46
C GLU A 22 0.60 9.31 14.25
N SER A 23 1.18 10.51 14.15
CA SER A 23 0.71 11.69 14.89
C SER A 23 -0.70 12.13 14.48
N ASP A 24 -1.06 11.95 13.21
CA ASP A 24 -2.36 12.30 12.67
C ASP A 24 -3.43 11.22 12.93
N GLY A 25 -3.06 10.10 13.57
CA GLY A 25 -3.96 8.99 13.89
C GLY A 25 -4.28 8.08 12.71
N MET A 26 -3.58 8.21 11.59
CA MET A 26 -3.83 7.43 10.36
C MET A 26 -3.45 5.96 10.49
N LEU A 27 -2.67 5.60 11.52
CA LEU A 27 -2.28 4.21 11.82
C LEU A 27 -3.25 3.52 12.80
N ALA A 28 -4.28 4.22 13.28
CA ALA A 28 -5.22 3.72 14.28
C ALA A 28 -6.34 2.86 13.67
N VAL A 29 -5.98 1.73 13.05
CA VAL A 29 -6.92 0.78 12.42
C VAL A 29 -7.64 -0.14 13.43
N GLY A 30 -7.22 -0.11 14.70
CA GLY A 30 -7.77 -0.96 15.75
C GLY A 30 -7.20 -2.39 15.75
N GLU A 31 -7.87 -3.30 16.45
CA GLU A 31 -7.47 -4.70 16.55
C GLU A 31 -8.32 -5.56 15.61
N TYR A 32 -7.66 -6.21 14.64
CA TYR A 32 -8.34 -7.17 13.77
C TYR A 32 -8.90 -8.35 14.57
N GLY A 33 -10.07 -8.81 14.13
CA GLY A 33 -10.78 -9.93 14.72
C GLY A 33 -12.12 -10.16 14.02
N PRO A 34 -12.84 -11.24 14.36
CA PRO A 34 -14.07 -11.64 13.66
C PRO A 34 -15.16 -10.56 13.60
N ASP A 35 -15.16 -9.63 14.56
CA ASP A 35 -16.14 -8.53 14.63
C ASP A 35 -15.56 -7.17 14.21
N TRP A 36 -14.32 -7.10 13.72
CA TRP A 36 -13.68 -5.84 13.30
C TRP A 36 -14.52 -5.10 12.26
N TYR A 37 -15.01 -5.83 11.25
CA TYR A 37 -15.87 -5.26 10.19
C TYR A 37 -17.21 -4.71 10.72
N LYS A 38 -17.71 -5.25 11.84
CA LYS A 38 -18.99 -4.81 12.44
C LYS A 38 -18.82 -3.68 13.44
N LEU A 39 -17.72 -3.68 14.20
CA LEU A 39 -17.54 -2.83 15.37
C LEU A 39 -16.54 -1.70 15.14
N VAL A 40 -15.50 -1.93 14.33
CA VAL A 40 -14.40 -0.98 14.12
C VAL A 40 -14.50 -0.32 12.76
N TYR A 41 -14.57 -1.10 11.67
CA TYR A 41 -14.63 -0.58 10.30
C TYR A 41 -15.64 0.56 10.10
N PRO A 42 -16.91 0.47 10.57
CA PRO A 42 -17.89 1.52 10.36
C PRO A 42 -17.54 2.84 11.04
N THR A 43 -16.68 2.82 12.06
CA THR A 43 -16.21 4.02 12.77
C THR A 43 -15.10 4.75 12.00
N LEU A 44 -14.47 4.07 11.04
CA LEU A 44 -13.34 4.60 10.26
C LEU A 44 -13.80 5.18 8.91
N THR A 45 -14.98 4.79 8.39
CA THR A 45 -15.41 5.14 7.02
C THR A 45 -15.59 6.63 6.79
N ASP A 46 -16.05 7.41 7.78
CA ASP A 46 -16.23 8.87 7.65
C ASP A 46 -14.91 9.64 7.60
N ARG A 47 -13.85 9.10 8.22
CA ARG A 47 -12.49 9.63 8.21
C ARG A 47 -11.50 8.49 8.07
N PRO A 48 -11.35 7.94 6.85
CA PRO A 48 -10.56 6.74 6.61
C PRO A 48 -9.14 6.87 7.13
N THR A 49 -8.67 5.85 7.84
CA THR A 49 -7.25 5.62 8.14
C THR A 49 -6.46 5.34 6.86
N LEU A 50 -5.15 5.15 6.97
CA LEU A 50 -4.28 4.98 5.82
C LEU A 50 -4.82 3.88 4.90
N LEU A 51 -5.20 4.27 3.68
CA LEU A 51 -5.61 3.39 2.58
C LEU A 51 -6.70 2.37 2.95
N LEU A 52 -7.63 2.72 3.87
CA LEU A 52 -8.69 1.81 4.37
C LEU A 52 -9.53 1.11 3.28
N HIS A 53 -9.74 1.78 2.15
CA HIS A 53 -10.54 1.29 1.03
C HIS A 53 -9.69 0.94 -0.19
N ALA A 54 -8.36 0.85 -0.04
CA ALA A 54 -7.52 0.42 -1.14
C ALA A 54 -7.66 -1.08 -1.35
N ASP A 55 -7.68 -1.50 -2.60
CA ASP A 55 -7.73 -2.92 -2.95
C ASP A 55 -6.49 -3.66 -2.44
N ASP A 56 -6.73 -4.88 -1.98
CA ASP A 56 -5.74 -5.82 -1.43
C ASP A 56 -4.74 -5.20 -0.43
N PHE A 57 -5.21 -4.26 0.40
CA PHE A 57 -4.39 -3.58 1.40
C PHE A 57 -5.02 -3.63 2.80
N GLU A 58 -4.28 -4.23 3.74
CA GLU A 58 -4.65 -4.32 5.15
C GLU A 58 -3.55 -3.68 6.02
N LEU A 59 -3.86 -2.55 6.65
CA LEU A 59 -2.90 -1.85 7.50
C LEU A 59 -2.62 -2.66 8.77
N LEU A 60 -1.37 -2.99 9.07
CA LEU A 60 -1.04 -3.65 10.33
C LEU A 60 -1.11 -2.65 11.50
N ASN A 61 -1.73 -3.06 12.60
CA ASN A 61 -1.59 -2.32 13.86
C ASN A 61 -0.19 -2.51 14.45
N ILE A 62 0.20 -1.64 15.38
CA ILE A 62 1.58 -1.60 15.90
C ILE A 62 2.03 -2.91 16.57
N GLN A 63 1.10 -3.66 17.15
CA GLN A 63 1.38 -4.96 17.75
C GLN A 63 1.67 -6.01 16.67
N ALA A 64 0.86 -6.03 15.60
CA ALA A 64 1.07 -6.90 14.45
C ALA A 64 2.38 -6.55 13.74
N VAL A 65 2.67 -5.28 13.50
CA VAL A 65 3.97 -4.83 12.95
C VAL A 65 5.13 -5.40 13.76
N ALA A 66 5.10 -5.25 15.08
CA ALA A 66 6.18 -5.77 15.91
C ALA A 66 6.30 -7.30 15.90
N ALA A 67 5.18 -8.02 15.83
CA ALA A 67 5.20 -9.48 15.72
C ALA A 67 5.79 -9.93 14.37
N GLU A 68 5.37 -9.30 13.27
CA GLU A 68 5.83 -9.67 11.92
C GLU A 68 7.28 -9.29 11.68
N VAL A 69 7.77 -8.16 12.22
CA VAL A 69 9.20 -7.83 12.16
C VAL A 69 10.04 -8.91 12.86
N GLU A 70 9.60 -9.42 14.02
CA GLU A 70 10.32 -10.51 14.71
C GLU A 70 10.28 -11.80 13.90
N SER A 71 9.13 -12.15 13.30
CA SER A 71 9.03 -13.34 12.42
C SER A 71 9.97 -13.24 11.23
N LEU A 72 10.01 -12.08 10.56
CA LEU A 72 10.85 -11.85 9.38
C LEU A 72 12.35 -11.86 9.67
N LEU A 73 12.74 -11.61 10.91
CA LEU A 73 14.14 -11.66 11.35
C LEU A 73 14.53 -13.01 11.96
N ASP A 74 13.56 -13.91 12.16
CA ASP A 74 13.84 -15.24 12.68
C ASP A 74 14.58 -16.07 11.62
N ALA A 75 15.75 -16.60 11.99
CA ALA A 75 16.58 -17.42 11.11
C ALA A 75 15.94 -18.77 10.78
N ASP A 76 14.98 -19.22 11.60
CA ASP A 76 14.20 -20.44 11.37
C ASP A 76 12.90 -20.18 10.59
N ASP A 77 12.63 -18.93 10.18
CA ASP A 77 11.49 -18.59 9.34
C ASP A 77 11.57 -19.29 7.97
N CYS A 78 10.43 -19.76 7.46
CA CYS A 78 10.40 -20.54 6.24
C CYS A 78 10.80 -19.76 4.99
N ARG A 79 10.78 -18.42 5.04
CA ARG A 79 11.23 -17.53 3.95
C ARG A 79 12.75 -17.46 3.85
N GLN A 80 13.50 -17.82 4.90
CA GLN A 80 14.97 -17.83 4.92
C GLN A 80 15.60 -16.55 4.35
N ILE A 81 15.10 -15.39 4.80
CA ILE A 81 15.52 -14.07 4.32
C ILE A 81 17.02 -13.89 4.54
N ASP A 82 17.74 -13.44 3.50
CA ASP A 82 19.15 -13.09 3.61
C ASP A 82 19.33 -12.05 4.74
N PRO A 83 20.19 -12.30 5.74
CA PRO A 83 20.44 -11.36 6.84
C PRO A 83 20.94 -9.98 6.41
N ALA A 84 21.39 -9.82 5.16
CA ALA A 84 21.72 -8.52 4.57
C ALA A 84 20.48 -7.66 4.26
N PHE A 85 19.30 -8.28 4.19
CA PHE A 85 18.04 -7.62 3.96
C PHE A 85 17.28 -7.36 5.24
N GLN A 86 16.71 -6.16 5.31
CA GLN A 86 15.88 -5.73 6.43
C GLN A 86 14.55 -5.20 5.90
N PHE A 87 13.51 -6.02 6.08
CA PHE A 87 12.14 -5.68 5.74
C PHE A 87 11.37 -5.32 7.01
N ILE A 88 10.71 -4.17 7.00
CA ILE A 88 9.86 -3.73 8.12
C ILE A 88 8.41 -3.64 7.60
N PRO A 89 7.56 -4.63 7.86
CA PRO A 89 6.17 -4.65 7.40
C PRO A 89 5.36 -3.53 8.05
N PHE A 90 4.42 -2.97 7.30
CA PHE A 90 3.45 -2.02 7.83
C PHE A 90 2.02 -2.29 7.38
N ALA A 91 1.84 -3.12 6.35
CA ALA A 91 0.57 -3.59 5.85
C ALA A 91 0.76 -4.97 5.21
N GLN A 92 -0.34 -5.62 4.85
CA GLN A 92 -0.33 -6.90 4.14
C GLN A 92 -1.44 -6.94 3.08
N THR A 93 -1.34 -7.89 2.16
CA THR A 93 -2.44 -8.29 1.27
C THR A 93 -3.38 -9.24 1.99
N GLY A 94 -4.58 -9.45 1.45
CA GLY A 94 -5.50 -10.48 1.96
C GLY A 94 -4.96 -11.91 1.82
N ALA A 95 -3.95 -12.10 0.95
CA ALA A 95 -3.22 -13.36 0.81
C ALA A 95 -2.07 -13.54 1.82
N GLY A 96 -1.69 -12.49 2.58
CA GLY A 96 -0.62 -12.54 3.58
C GLY A 96 0.77 -12.11 3.09
N ASP A 97 0.86 -11.52 1.89
CA ASP A 97 2.09 -10.86 1.44
C ASP A 97 2.27 -9.53 2.16
N HIS A 98 3.51 -9.15 2.44
CA HIS A 98 3.76 -7.98 3.28
C HIS A 98 4.20 -6.76 2.48
N TYR A 99 3.50 -5.64 2.67
CA TYR A 99 4.02 -4.33 2.27
C TYR A 99 5.06 -3.88 3.29
N CYS A 100 6.30 -3.77 2.85
CA CYS A 100 7.45 -3.52 3.71
C CYS A 100 8.14 -2.22 3.35
N PHE A 101 8.59 -1.49 4.38
CA PHE A 101 9.72 -0.59 4.23
C PHE A 101 10.99 -1.42 4.06
N PHE A 102 11.69 -1.24 2.95
CA PHE A 102 12.94 -1.94 2.69
C PHE A 102 14.13 -1.13 3.23
N ALA A 103 14.41 -1.28 4.52
CA ALA A 103 15.37 -0.46 5.26
C ALA A 103 16.81 -0.63 4.73
N SER A 104 17.21 -1.85 4.40
CA SER A 104 18.52 -2.14 3.78
C SER A 104 18.66 -1.61 2.35
N GLY A 105 17.55 -1.30 1.68
CA GLY A 105 17.51 -0.69 0.36
C GLY A 105 17.47 0.84 0.37
N GLN A 106 17.57 1.47 1.54
CA GLN A 106 17.51 2.92 1.67
C GLN A 106 18.66 3.59 0.90
N GLN A 107 18.32 4.54 0.04
CA GLN A 107 19.29 5.28 -0.77
C GLN A 107 18.86 6.74 -0.92
N ASP A 108 19.81 7.67 -0.82
CA ASP A 108 19.58 9.11 -0.99
C ASP A 108 18.45 9.68 -0.10
N GLY A 109 18.26 9.09 1.08
CA GLY A 109 17.22 9.46 2.05
C GLY A 109 15.85 8.84 1.79
N GLU A 110 15.68 8.14 0.67
CA GLU A 110 14.44 7.45 0.30
C GLU A 110 14.50 5.99 0.74
N MET A 111 13.42 5.52 1.37
CA MET A 111 13.27 4.13 1.82
C MET A 111 12.20 3.45 0.96
N PRO A 112 12.60 2.56 0.03
CA PRO A 112 11.66 1.95 -0.89
C PRO A 112 10.56 1.17 -0.18
N ILE A 113 9.38 1.15 -0.81
CA ILE A 113 8.30 0.24 -0.45
C ILE A 113 8.34 -0.95 -1.39
N VAL A 114 8.32 -2.15 -0.82
CA VAL A 114 8.31 -3.42 -1.54
C VAL A 114 7.14 -4.28 -1.10
N LEU A 115 6.66 -5.14 -2.00
CA LEU A 115 5.81 -6.27 -1.64
C LEU A 115 6.71 -7.49 -1.44
N LEU A 116 6.74 -8.02 -0.23
CA LEU A 116 7.44 -9.23 0.12
C LEU A 116 6.46 -10.40 -0.01
N TRP A 117 6.65 -11.24 -1.03
CA TRP A 117 5.80 -12.41 -1.22
C TRP A 117 6.08 -13.46 -0.15
N HIS A 118 5.03 -14.11 0.35
CA HIS A 118 5.17 -15.10 1.41
C HIS A 118 5.40 -16.52 0.87
N ASP A 119 5.03 -16.77 -0.38
CA ASP A 119 5.06 -18.08 -1.05
C ASP A 119 6.12 -18.16 -2.17
N GLN A 120 6.78 -17.05 -2.47
CA GLN A 120 7.85 -16.94 -3.45
C GLN A 120 9.05 -16.24 -2.82
N ASP A 121 10.26 -16.70 -3.14
CA ASP A 121 11.53 -16.17 -2.63
C ASP A 121 11.93 -14.78 -3.17
N GLU A 122 10.95 -13.97 -3.59
CA GLU A 122 11.13 -12.68 -4.26
C GLU A 122 10.35 -11.54 -3.60
N ALA A 123 10.93 -10.35 -3.66
CA ALA A 123 10.27 -9.10 -3.30
C ALA A 123 10.16 -8.20 -4.53
N GLN A 124 9.03 -7.52 -4.67
CA GLN A 124 8.73 -6.61 -5.78
C GLN A 124 8.81 -5.15 -5.33
N TYR A 125 9.50 -4.30 -6.08
CA TYR A 125 9.52 -2.85 -5.80
C TYR A 125 8.23 -2.16 -6.23
N LEU A 126 7.58 -1.47 -5.30
CA LEU A 126 6.31 -0.76 -5.55
C LEU A 126 6.47 0.76 -5.64
N ALA A 127 7.40 1.34 -4.87
CA ALA A 127 7.68 2.77 -4.90
C ALA A 127 9.04 3.06 -4.30
N LYS A 128 9.65 4.20 -4.67
CA LYS A 128 10.90 4.66 -4.05
C LYS A 128 10.73 5.12 -2.61
N ASN A 129 9.52 5.51 -2.21
CA ASN A 129 9.21 5.97 -0.86
C ASN A 129 7.71 5.87 -0.54
N LEU A 130 7.35 6.18 0.71
CA LEU A 130 5.98 6.09 1.19
C LEU A 130 5.01 7.07 0.52
N GLN A 131 5.44 8.29 0.18
CA GLN A 131 4.56 9.28 -0.48
C GLN A 131 4.12 8.77 -1.85
N ASP A 132 5.07 8.23 -2.61
CA ASP A 132 4.83 7.69 -3.94
C ASP A 132 4.01 6.39 -3.88
N PHE A 133 4.24 5.56 -2.86
CA PHE A 133 3.40 4.40 -2.59
C PHE A 133 1.94 4.80 -2.31
N ILE A 134 1.71 5.77 -1.43
CA ILE A 134 0.36 6.27 -1.15
C ILE A 134 -0.30 6.80 -2.42
N PHE A 135 0.42 7.59 -3.21
CA PHE A 135 -0.11 8.08 -4.49
C PHE A 135 -0.44 6.94 -5.46
N HIS A 136 0.44 5.94 -5.57
CA HIS A 136 0.23 4.78 -6.43
C HIS A 136 -1.01 3.99 -6.03
N MET A 137 -1.17 3.71 -4.73
CA MET A 137 -2.33 2.98 -4.21
C MET A 137 -3.63 3.76 -4.45
N LEU A 138 -3.62 5.09 -4.28
CA LEU A 138 -4.79 5.92 -4.60
C LEU A 138 -5.12 5.94 -6.10
N LEU A 139 -4.12 5.90 -6.99
CA LEU A 139 -4.39 5.73 -8.43
C LEU A 139 -5.03 4.37 -8.72
N ASN A 140 -4.54 3.28 -8.10
CA ASN A 140 -5.13 1.95 -8.24
C ASN A 140 -6.59 1.95 -7.75
N SER A 141 -6.87 2.50 -6.56
CA SER A 141 -8.24 2.62 -6.04
C SER A 141 -9.15 3.46 -6.93
N MET A 142 -8.63 4.42 -7.69
CA MET A 142 -9.43 5.20 -8.64
C MET A 142 -9.66 4.45 -9.96
N ALA A 143 -8.82 3.49 -10.32
CA ALA A 143 -8.89 2.77 -11.60
C ALA A 143 -9.75 1.51 -11.54
N ASP A 144 -10.00 1.00 -10.33
CA ASP A 144 -10.72 -0.25 -10.12
C ASP A 144 -11.79 -0.11 -9.04
N GLN A 145 -13.04 -0.05 -9.48
CA GLN A 145 -14.22 -0.12 -8.65
C GLN A 145 -14.49 -1.57 -8.30
N ASP A 146 -14.64 -1.85 -7.00
CA ASP A 146 -14.94 -3.19 -6.49
C ASP A 146 -16.37 -3.64 -6.87
N THR A 147 -16.46 -4.17 -8.09
CA THR A 147 -17.70 -4.75 -8.63
C THR A 147 -17.98 -6.14 -8.08
N TYR A 148 -16.99 -6.81 -7.48
CA TYR A 148 -17.16 -8.13 -6.88
C TYR A 148 -18.01 -8.06 -5.61
N ASN A 149 -17.82 -7.02 -4.80
CA ASN A 149 -18.59 -6.76 -3.59
C ASN A 149 -19.80 -5.82 -3.81
N ASP A 150 -20.25 -5.69 -5.06
CA ASP A 150 -21.42 -4.88 -5.45
C ASP A 150 -21.34 -3.40 -5.02
N VAL A 151 -20.13 -2.81 -4.93
CA VAL A 151 -19.97 -1.39 -4.56
C VAL A 151 -20.55 -0.53 -5.68
N GLY A 152 -21.59 0.25 -5.37
CA GLY A 152 -22.25 1.13 -6.33
C GLY A 152 -21.43 2.39 -6.65
N ASP A 153 -21.68 3.00 -7.80
CA ASP A 153 -20.95 4.20 -8.28
C ASP A 153 -20.94 5.36 -7.27
N GLU A 154 -22.07 5.61 -6.59
CA GLU A 154 -22.16 6.66 -5.57
C GLU A 154 -21.31 6.34 -4.34
N GLU A 155 -21.31 5.08 -3.90
CA GLU A 155 -20.52 4.62 -2.77
C GLU A 155 -19.03 4.64 -3.09
N PHE A 156 -18.64 4.15 -4.28
CA PHE A 156 -17.27 4.21 -4.77
C PHE A 156 -16.72 5.65 -4.77
N LYS A 157 -17.48 6.60 -5.33
CA LYS A 157 -17.08 8.02 -5.33
C LYS A 157 -17.04 8.63 -3.93
N ASP A 158 -17.97 8.28 -3.04
CA ASP A 158 -17.98 8.76 -1.65
C ASP A 158 -16.76 8.24 -0.88
N GLN A 159 -16.45 6.95 -1.00
CA GLN A 159 -15.27 6.34 -0.40
C GLN A 159 -13.98 7.01 -0.89
N LEU A 160 -13.83 7.22 -2.20
CA LEU A 160 -12.68 7.93 -2.78
C LEU A 160 -12.58 9.37 -2.29
N ALA A 161 -13.70 10.10 -2.22
CA ALA A 161 -13.72 11.48 -1.74
C ALA A 161 -13.30 11.59 -0.27
N LYS A 162 -13.80 10.70 0.59
CA LYS A 162 -13.43 10.63 2.01
C LYS A 162 -11.96 10.26 2.19
N THR A 163 -11.48 9.26 1.45
CA THR A 163 -10.06 8.88 1.45
C THR A 163 -9.19 10.04 1.01
N LEU A 164 -9.48 10.70 -0.11
CA LEU A 164 -8.68 11.84 -0.58
C LEU A 164 -8.71 13.01 0.42
N GLY A 165 -9.84 13.21 1.11
CA GLY A 165 -10.00 14.20 2.17
C GLY A 165 -9.05 13.99 3.37
N THR A 166 -8.70 12.74 3.69
CA THR A 166 -7.69 12.44 4.73
C THR A 166 -6.27 12.37 4.18
N HIS A 167 -6.08 11.99 2.91
CA HIS A 167 -4.75 11.69 2.36
C HIS A 167 -4.04 12.85 1.65
N ALA A 168 -4.78 13.85 1.13
CA ALA A 168 -4.18 14.89 0.28
C ALA A 168 -2.99 15.65 0.93
N ARG A 169 -2.94 15.73 2.26
CA ARG A 169 -1.85 16.39 3.01
C ARG A 169 -0.51 15.64 2.99
N TYR A 170 -0.52 14.36 2.63
CA TYR A 170 0.66 13.49 2.57
C TYR A 170 1.27 13.42 1.17
N LEU A 171 0.62 14.06 0.20
CA LEU A 171 0.99 14.07 -1.20
C LEU A 171 1.67 15.38 -1.57
N THR A 172 2.39 15.39 -2.70
CA THR A 172 2.78 16.65 -3.33
C THR A 172 1.54 17.40 -3.82
N ALA A 173 1.64 18.72 -3.98
CA ALA A 173 0.55 19.53 -4.52
C ALA A 173 0.09 19.03 -5.89
N ARG A 174 1.02 18.58 -6.74
CA ARG A 174 0.71 18.06 -8.07
C ARG A 174 -0.01 16.71 -8.02
N GLN A 175 0.45 15.78 -7.18
CA GLN A 175 -0.22 14.50 -6.96
C GLN A 175 -1.66 14.72 -6.46
N ALA A 176 -1.85 15.59 -5.46
CA ALA A 176 -3.18 15.90 -4.92
C ALA A 176 -4.11 16.53 -5.98
N GLU A 177 -3.61 17.47 -6.79
CA GLU A 177 -4.38 18.10 -7.89
C GLU A 177 -4.85 17.07 -8.92
N VAL A 178 -3.98 16.13 -9.30
CA VAL A 178 -4.32 15.07 -10.26
C VAL A 178 -5.42 14.17 -9.71
N LEU A 179 -5.30 13.70 -8.46
CA LEU A 179 -6.34 12.88 -7.83
C LEU A 179 -7.68 13.63 -7.70
N GLN A 180 -7.66 14.92 -7.35
CA GLN A 180 -8.88 15.74 -7.32
C GLN A 180 -9.53 15.88 -8.70
N THR A 181 -8.71 16.01 -9.74
CA THR A 181 -9.18 16.08 -11.13
C THR A 181 -9.80 14.76 -11.57
N LEU A 182 -9.21 13.62 -11.20
CA LEU A 182 -9.75 12.29 -11.47
C LEU A 182 -11.09 12.07 -10.75
N LEU A 183 -11.19 12.45 -9.47
CA LEU A 183 -12.40 12.31 -8.66
C LEU A 183 -13.62 13.04 -9.27
N ALA A 184 -13.39 14.12 -10.01
CA ALA A 184 -14.44 14.88 -10.68
C ALA A 184 -14.94 14.26 -12.00
N ARG A 185 -14.30 13.20 -12.50
CA ARG A 185 -14.67 12.54 -13.77
C ARG A 185 -15.87 11.63 -13.60
N ASP A 186 -16.48 11.29 -14.73
CA ASP A 186 -17.42 10.18 -14.81
C ASP A 186 -16.67 8.84 -14.72
N ILE A 187 -17.35 7.83 -14.18
CA ILE A 187 -16.85 6.46 -14.17
C ILE A 187 -16.95 5.92 -15.60
N ILE A 188 -15.89 5.24 -16.04
CA ILE A 188 -15.79 4.61 -17.35
C ILE A 188 -15.68 3.11 -17.18
N ASP A 189 -16.24 2.38 -18.13
CA ASP A 189 -15.95 0.97 -18.35
C ASP A 189 -14.87 0.86 -19.44
N TYR A 190 -13.89 -0.01 -19.23
CA TYR A 190 -12.83 -0.27 -20.20
C TYR A 190 -12.45 -1.75 -20.22
N GLU A 191 -11.88 -2.22 -21.33
CA GLU A 191 -11.41 -3.60 -21.45
C GLU A 191 -9.88 -3.65 -21.38
N VAL A 192 -9.38 -4.61 -20.64
CA VAL A 192 -7.96 -4.97 -20.59
C VAL A 192 -7.75 -6.26 -21.35
N GLU A 193 -6.85 -6.26 -22.33
CA GLU A 193 -6.44 -7.47 -23.02
C GLU A 193 -5.53 -8.31 -22.11
N LEU A 194 -5.95 -9.56 -21.90
CA LEU A 194 -5.22 -10.56 -21.15
C LEU A 194 -4.55 -11.57 -22.12
N PRO A 195 -3.55 -12.33 -21.66
CA PRO A 195 -2.91 -13.36 -22.46
C PRO A 195 -3.92 -14.32 -23.11
N LYS A 196 -3.58 -14.79 -24.31
CA LYS A 196 -4.40 -15.72 -25.13
C LYS A 196 -5.71 -15.08 -25.66
N GLY A 197 -5.76 -13.76 -25.81
CA GLY A 197 -6.89 -13.05 -26.43
C GLY A 197 -8.14 -13.03 -25.55
N ARG A 198 -7.95 -13.17 -24.23
CA ARG A 198 -9.00 -12.94 -23.24
C ARG A 198 -9.13 -11.43 -23.02
N THR A 199 -10.32 -10.97 -22.66
CA THR A 199 -10.52 -9.61 -22.18
C THR A 199 -11.11 -9.66 -20.78
N GLU A 200 -10.78 -8.66 -19.99
CA GLU A 200 -11.37 -8.41 -18.69
C GLU A 200 -11.94 -7.00 -18.68
N THR A 201 -13.17 -6.88 -18.18
CA THR A 201 -13.83 -5.58 -18.03
C THR A 201 -13.44 -4.98 -16.70
N HIS A 202 -12.96 -3.75 -16.75
CA HIS A 202 -12.59 -2.93 -15.62
C HIS A 202 -13.49 -1.69 -15.59
N ARG A 203 -13.69 -1.13 -14.41
CA ARG A 203 -14.53 0.06 -14.20
C ARG A 203 -13.85 1.00 -13.21
N GLY A 204 -13.76 2.29 -13.55
CA GLY A 204 -13.09 3.26 -12.68
C GLY A 204 -13.09 4.68 -13.26
N LEU A 205 -12.31 5.60 -12.66
CA LEU A 205 -12.17 7.00 -13.06
C LEU A 205 -11.03 7.24 -14.08
N LEU A 206 -10.23 6.21 -14.32
CA LEU A 206 -9.12 6.17 -15.29
C LEU A 206 -8.88 4.73 -15.74
N SER A 207 -8.27 4.57 -16.91
CA SER A 207 -7.85 3.25 -17.40
C SER A 207 -6.47 2.84 -16.87
N ASN A 208 -6.14 1.56 -16.99
CA ASN A 208 -4.80 1.02 -16.72
C ASN A 208 -3.68 1.73 -17.52
N ILE A 209 -3.96 2.16 -18.76
CA ILE A 209 -3.02 2.92 -19.61
C ILE A 209 -2.77 4.32 -19.03
N GLU A 210 -3.84 5.02 -18.62
CA GLU A 210 -3.72 6.33 -17.98
C GLU A 210 -3.00 6.23 -16.64
N LEU A 211 -3.33 5.22 -15.83
CA LEU A 211 -2.66 4.95 -14.56
C LEU A 211 -1.15 4.73 -14.75
N ALA A 212 -0.76 3.87 -15.69
CA ALA A 212 0.65 3.62 -15.99
C ALA A 212 1.37 4.90 -16.46
N SER A 213 0.69 5.74 -17.24
CA SER A 213 1.23 7.01 -17.71
C SER A 213 1.44 8.00 -16.57
N LEU A 214 0.44 8.17 -15.68
CA LEU A 214 0.53 9.04 -14.50
C LEU A 214 1.61 8.57 -13.52
N ARG A 215 1.75 7.25 -13.34
CA ARG A 215 2.81 6.67 -12.52
C ARG A 215 4.19 7.02 -13.09
N ALA A 216 4.41 6.80 -14.38
CA ALA A 216 5.68 7.09 -15.02
C ALA A 216 6.04 8.59 -14.99
N GLU A 217 5.03 9.47 -15.06
CA GLU A 217 5.22 10.93 -14.98
C GLU A 217 5.50 11.41 -13.55
N LEU A 218 4.68 11.00 -12.57
CA LEU A 218 4.61 11.65 -11.26
C LEU A 218 5.40 10.93 -10.18
N ILE A 219 5.62 9.62 -10.33
CA ILE A 219 6.37 8.80 -9.38
C ILE A 219 7.40 7.91 -10.12
N PRO A 220 8.27 8.51 -10.96
CA PRO A 220 9.25 7.75 -11.71
C PRO A 220 10.19 7.01 -10.77
N TYR A 221 10.30 5.70 -10.97
CA TYR A 221 11.21 4.85 -10.22
C TYR A 221 11.73 3.73 -11.11
N GLU A 222 13.04 3.69 -11.32
CA GLU A 222 13.70 2.75 -12.24
C GLU A 222 13.49 1.28 -11.86
N LYS A 223 13.28 0.99 -10.56
CA LYS A 223 13.06 -0.36 -10.06
C LYS A 223 11.58 -0.73 -9.99
N PHE A 224 10.65 0.17 -10.28
CA PHE A 224 9.22 -0.12 -10.19
C PHE A 224 8.87 -1.42 -10.94
N ASP A 225 8.09 -2.29 -10.31
CA ASP A 225 7.64 -3.59 -10.83
C ASP A 225 8.75 -4.66 -10.99
N SER A 226 10.02 -4.30 -10.75
CA SER A 226 11.11 -5.29 -10.77
C SER A 226 11.13 -6.10 -9.47
N CYS A 227 11.43 -7.40 -9.61
CA CYS A 227 11.62 -8.32 -8.51
C CYS A 227 13.09 -8.55 -8.21
N PHE A 228 13.39 -8.92 -6.97
CA PHE A 228 14.69 -9.41 -6.55
C PHE A 228 14.50 -10.55 -5.55
N ALA A 229 15.36 -11.57 -5.64
CA ALA A 229 15.38 -12.65 -4.68
C ALA A 229 15.81 -12.11 -3.30
N TYR A 230 15.06 -12.47 -2.26
CA TYR A 230 15.37 -12.10 -0.88
C TYR A 230 16.00 -13.24 -0.08
N SER A 231 15.92 -14.48 -0.57
CA SER A 231 16.55 -15.65 0.02
C SER A 231 17.73 -16.11 -0.83
N GLY A 232 18.77 -16.62 -0.18
CA GLY A 232 20.00 -17.09 -0.83
C GLY A 232 19.94 -18.57 -1.27
N ALA A 233 18.75 -19.16 -1.35
CA ALA A 233 18.58 -20.56 -1.70
C ALA A 233 18.66 -20.73 -3.23
N ASP A 234 19.86 -21.05 -3.73
CA ASP A 234 20.05 -21.72 -5.03
C ASP A 234 19.51 -23.16 -5.02
#